data_AF-A0A432T0F0-F1
#
_entry.id   AF-A0A432T0F0-F1
#
_cell.length_a   1.000
_cell.length_b   1.000
_cell.length_c   1.000
_cell.angle_alpha   90.00
_cell.angle_beta   90.00
_cell.angle_gamma   90.00
#
_symmetry.space_group_name_H-M   'P 1'
#
loop_
_entity.id
_entity.type
_entity.pdbx_description
1 polymer ?
#
loop_
_entity_poly.entity_id
_entity_poly.type
_entity_poly.pdbx_seq_one_letter_code
_entity_poly.pdbx_strand_id
1 'polypeptide(L)'
;MSKIIQLLILLSLYSRLIYAIDLNSTNEIINNATEATKKLETELNLVVNDREANSTNVETNVTIVENNITSIPEKQELSIEKGDSRKGKNIFKYVLKEDCNMSAFKFAEKHSQEEWIEILENNKVKETIFETCPNVENYYQDKWTDDLYQFFYEASNEDEIPEC
;
A
#
# COMPACT_ATOMS: atom_id res chain seq x y z
N MET A 1 -13.97 30.29 -43.65
CA MET A 1 -13.64 29.63 -42.36
C MET A 1 -12.21 29.11 -42.49
N SER A 2 -11.28 29.56 -41.64
CA SER A 2 -9.84 29.29 -41.83
C SER A 2 -9.51 27.81 -41.62
N LYS A 3 -8.72 27.20 -42.51
CA LYS A 3 -8.25 25.80 -42.39
C LYS A 3 -7.53 25.54 -41.05
N ILE A 4 -6.92 26.59 -40.48
CA ILE A 4 -6.26 26.55 -39.18
C ILE A 4 -7.26 26.29 -38.04
N ILE A 5 -8.43 26.92 -38.10
CA ILE A 5 -9.49 26.74 -37.08
C ILE A 5 -10.04 25.32 -37.15
N GLN A 6 -10.20 24.75 -38.36
CA GLN A 6 -10.63 23.35 -38.53
C GLN A 6 -9.62 22.36 -37.95
N LEU A 7 -8.31 22.60 -38.13
CA LEU A 7 -7.26 21.74 -37.59
C LEU A 7 -7.20 21.76 -36.05
N LEU A 8 -7.38 22.93 -35.44
CA LEU A 8 -7.41 23.07 -33.97
C LEU A 8 -8.62 22.36 -33.36
N ILE A 9 -9.79 22.43 -34.00
CA ILE A 9 -10.99 21.69 -33.58
C ILE A 9 -10.74 20.19 -33.66
N LEU A 10 -10.16 19.69 -34.76
CA LEU A 10 -9.81 18.27 -34.93
C LEU A 10 -8.85 17.76 -33.85
N LEU A 11 -7.80 18.53 -33.51
CA LEU A 11 -6.87 18.16 -32.43
C LEU A 11 -7.57 18.09 -31.07
N SER A 12 -8.45 19.05 -30.77
CA SER A 12 -9.20 19.07 -29.50
C SER A 12 -10.15 17.87 -29.36
N LEU A 13 -10.76 17.43 -30.47
CA LEU A 13 -11.64 16.26 -30.49
C LEU A 13 -10.85 14.96 -30.36
N TYR A 14 -9.66 14.88 -30.96
CA TYR A 14 -8.78 13.72 -30.87
C TYR A 14 -8.29 13.46 -29.44
N SER A 15 -7.88 14.49 -28.71
CA SER A 15 -7.49 14.36 -27.29
C SER A 15 -8.63 13.86 -26.40
N ARG A 16 -9.87 14.33 -26.64
CA ARG A 16 -11.05 13.86 -25.90
C ARG A 16 -11.38 12.40 -26.20
N LEU A 17 -11.17 11.96 -27.45
CA LEU A 17 -11.42 10.59 -27.87
C LEU A 17 -10.41 9.61 -27.22
N ILE A 18 -9.12 9.98 -27.16
CA ILE A 18 -8.09 9.18 -26.48
C ILE A 18 -8.45 8.97 -25.00
N TYR A 19 -8.79 10.05 -24.29
CA TYR A 19 -9.12 9.98 -22.86
C TYR A 19 -10.36 9.10 -22.58
N ALA A 20 -11.34 9.12 -23.49
CA ALA A 20 -12.53 8.27 -23.38
C ALA A 20 -12.23 6.78 -23.60
N ILE A 21 -11.28 6.44 -24.48
CA ILE A 21 -10.84 5.05 -24.73
C ILE A 21 -10.12 4.49 -23.49
N ASP A 22 -9.23 5.28 -22.88
CA ASP A 22 -8.49 4.87 -21.68
C ASP A 22 -9.44 4.61 -20.49
N LEU A 23 -10.45 5.46 -20.30
CA LEU A 23 -11.49 5.26 -19.28
C LEU A 23 -12.32 4.00 -19.52
N ASN A 24 -12.70 3.71 -20.78
CA ASN A 24 -13.49 2.54 -21.11
C ASN A 24 -12.72 1.22 -20.88
N SER A 25 -11.44 1.19 -21.26
CA SER A 25 -10.55 0.05 -21.00
C SER A 25 -10.40 -0.22 -19.49
N THR A 26 -10.24 0.85 -18.71
CA THR A 26 -10.11 0.77 -17.25
C THR A 26 -11.38 0.20 -16.59
N ASN A 27 -12.57 0.62 -17.05
CA ASN A 27 -13.84 0.12 -16.52
C ASN A 27 -14.07 -1.37 -16.81
N GLU A 28 -13.67 -1.87 -17.99
CA GLU A 28 -13.76 -3.29 -18.34
C GLU A 28 -12.87 -4.15 -17.45
N ILE A 29 -11.64 -3.70 -17.20
CA ILE A 29 -10.69 -4.38 -16.29
C ILE A 29 -11.26 -4.42 -14.86
N ILE A 30 -11.81 -3.31 -14.36
CA ILE A 30 -12.42 -3.24 -13.02
C ILE A 30 -13.62 -4.18 -12.91
N ASN A 31 -14.49 -4.23 -13.91
CA ASN A 31 -15.67 -5.10 -13.90
C ASN A 31 -15.27 -6.59 -13.88
N ASN A 32 -14.30 -6.98 -14.71
CA ASN A 32 -13.80 -8.36 -14.74
C ASN A 32 -13.13 -8.76 -13.41
N ALA A 33 -12.35 -7.87 -12.79
CA ALA A 33 -11.76 -8.10 -11.48
C ALA A 33 -12.83 -8.21 -10.36
N THR A 34 -13.89 -7.41 -10.45
CA THR A 34 -15.02 -7.46 -9.51
C THR A 34 -15.83 -8.76 -9.63
N GLU A 35 -15.96 -9.31 -10.83
CA GLU A 35 -16.67 -10.59 -11.03
C GLU A 35 -15.83 -11.78 -10.54
N ALA A 36 -14.51 -11.74 -10.76
CA ALA A 36 -13.59 -12.76 -10.26
C ALA A 36 -13.54 -12.81 -8.72
N THR A 37 -13.56 -11.66 -8.05
CA THR A 37 -13.59 -11.58 -6.59
C THR A 37 -14.90 -12.11 -6.00
N LYS A 38 -16.05 -11.76 -6.58
CA LYS A 38 -17.36 -12.33 -6.16
C LYS A 38 -17.43 -13.86 -6.33
N LYS A 39 -16.80 -14.40 -7.37
CA LYS A 39 -16.73 -15.85 -7.59
C LYS A 39 -15.91 -16.54 -6.49
N LEU A 40 -14.77 -15.98 -6.12
CA LEU A 40 -13.93 -16.49 -5.02
C LEU A 40 -14.63 -16.40 -3.67
N GLU A 41 -15.34 -15.29 -3.38
CA GLU A 41 -16.15 -15.15 -2.16
C GLU A 41 -17.25 -16.22 -2.06
N THR A 42 -17.85 -16.59 -3.20
CA THR A 42 -18.88 -17.64 -3.27
C THR A 42 -18.28 -19.03 -3.03
N GLU A 43 -17.11 -19.32 -3.61
CA GLU A 43 -16.40 -20.58 -3.40
C GLU A 43 -15.90 -20.72 -1.94
N LEU A 44 -15.45 -19.62 -1.32
CA LEU A 44 -15.04 -19.60 0.08
C LEU A 44 -16.20 -19.86 1.04
N ASN A 45 -17.37 -19.26 0.79
CA ASN A 45 -18.57 -19.46 1.60
C ASN A 45 -19.12 -20.90 1.55
N LEU A 46 -18.80 -21.67 0.52
CA LEU A 46 -19.13 -23.10 0.46
C LEU A 46 -18.20 -23.95 1.33
N VAL A 47 -16.92 -23.60 1.43
CA VAL A 47 -15.94 -24.33 2.25
C VAL A 47 -16.16 -24.13 3.75
N VAL A 48 -16.69 -22.97 4.15
CA VAL A 48 -16.97 -22.66 5.56
C VAL A 48 -18.16 -23.46 6.11
N ASN A 49 -19.18 -23.74 5.29
CA ASN A 49 -20.41 -24.42 5.72
C ASN A 49 -20.27 -25.95 5.89
N ASP A 50 -19.22 -26.58 5.34
CA ASP A 50 -18.95 -28.01 5.55
C ASP A 50 -18.29 -28.30 6.92
N ARG A 51 -17.85 -27.27 7.65
CA ARG A 51 -17.28 -27.42 9.00
C ARG A 51 -18.31 -27.46 10.14
N GLU A 52 -19.56 -27.10 9.89
CA GLU A 52 -20.63 -27.07 10.93
C GLU A 52 -21.41 -28.39 11.07
N ALA A 53 -21.18 -29.41 10.23
CA ALA A 53 -22.00 -30.63 10.23
C ALA A 53 -21.41 -31.85 10.98
N ASN A 54 -20.29 -31.72 11.69
CA ASN A 54 -19.70 -32.86 12.41
C ASN A 54 -19.26 -32.53 13.84
N SER A 55 -20.20 -32.14 14.69
CA SER A 55 -20.00 -32.19 16.14
C SER A 55 -21.32 -32.33 16.91
N THR A 56 -21.90 -33.52 16.86
CA THR A 56 -22.79 -34.02 17.93
C THR A 56 -22.62 -35.52 18.04
N ASN A 57 -21.70 -35.95 18.90
CA ASN A 57 -21.81 -37.14 19.75
C ASN A 57 -20.49 -37.42 20.47
N VAL A 58 -20.05 -36.54 21.38
CA VAL A 58 -19.34 -36.97 22.60
C VAL A 58 -19.58 -35.90 23.67
N GLU A 59 -20.79 -35.86 24.21
CA GLU A 59 -20.99 -35.23 25.51
C GLU A 59 -20.69 -36.31 26.55
N THR A 60 -19.59 -36.16 27.28
CA THR A 60 -19.63 -36.02 28.74
C THR A 60 -18.20 -35.99 29.30
N ASN A 61 -18.02 -35.05 30.24
CA ASN A 61 -16.91 -34.94 31.20
C ASN A 61 -15.49 -34.66 30.70
N VAL A 62 -15.23 -33.43 30.28
CA VAL A 62 -14.04 -32.68 30.75
C VAL A 62 -14.44 -31.23 30.99
N THR A 63 -14.64 -30.89 32.26
CA THR A 63 -14.69 -29.51 32.76
C THR A 63 -13.34 -28.86 32.48
N ILE A 64 -13.31 -28.10 31.38
CA ILE A 64 -12.65 -26.80 31.21
C ILE A 64 -11.25 -26.73 31.84
N VAL A 65 -10.35 -27.46 31.20
CA VAL A 65 -8.95 -27.05 31.12
C VAL A 65 -8.87 -26.14 29.88
N GLU A 66 -9.11 -24.84 30.05
CA GLU A 66 -8.74 -23.83 29.04
C GLU A 66 -7.21 -23.66 29.08
N ASN A 67 -6.55 -24.64 28.49
CA ASN A 67 -5.15 -24.55 28.07
C ASN A 67 -5.07 -23.68 26.82
N ASN A 68 -4.16 -22.71 26.86
CA ASN A 68 -3.19 -22.44 25.82
C ASN A 68 -3.66 -22.66 24.36
N ILE A 69 -4.32 -21.65 23.80
CA ILE A 69 -4.05 -21.27 22.41
C ILE A 69 -3.81 -19.78 22.40
N THR A 70 -2.52 -19.47 22.32
CA THR A 70 -1.88 -18.19 22.01
C THR A 70 -2.75 -17.35 21.07
N SER A 71 -3.20 -16.18 21.54
CA SER A 71 -3.75 -15.12 20.71
C SER A 71 -2.61 -14.56 19.84
N ILE A 72 -2.32 -15.26 18.75
CA ILE A 72 -1.63 -14.71 17.59
C ILE A 72 -2.73 -13.98 16.81
N PRO A 73 -2.82 -12.65 16.83
CA PRO A 73 -3.59 -11.97 15.80
C PRO A 73 -2.91 -12.30 14.48
N GLU A 74 -3.65 -12.92 13.58
CA GLU A 74 -3.30 -13.15 12.20
C GLU A 74 -2.98 -11.78 11.57
N LYS A 75 -1.70 -11.40 11.62
CA LYS A 75 -1.15 -10.21 10.97
C LYS A 75 -1.16 -10.52 9.49
N GLN A 76 -2.30 -10.25 8.87
CA GLN A 76 -2.52 -10.33 7.45
C GLN A 76 -1.39 -9.59 6.75
N GLU A 77 -0.60 -10.33 5.97
CA GLU A 77 0.44 -9.83 5.09
C GLU A 77 -0.22 -8.95 4.02
N LEU A 78 -0.44 -7.69 4.35
CA LEU A 78 -0.97 -6.69 3.44
C LEU A 78 0.22 -5.85 2.99
N SER A 79 0.73 -6.12 1.79
CA SER A 79 1.62 -5.20 1.09
C SER A 79 0.81 -3.94 0.76
N ILE A 80 0.83 -2.96 1.66
CA ILE A 80 0.15 -1.69 1.47
C ILE A 80 1.03 -0.83 0.55
N GLU A 81 0.85 -0.99 -0.76
CA GLU A 81 1.47 -0.13 -1.77
C GLU A 81 0.75 1.24 -1.77
N LYS A 82 1.47 2.32 -1.41
CA LYS A 82 0.94 3.70 -1.39
C LYS A 82 1.60 4.61 -2.42
N GLY A 83 2.85 4.35 -2.77
CA GLY A 83 3.65 5.21 -3.64
C GLY A 83 4.71 4.45 -4.42
N ASP A 84 5.61 5.16 -5.08
CA ASP A 84 6.75 4.59 -5.81
C ASP A 84 8.01 4.63 -4.93
N SER A 85 8.42 3.46 -4.44
CA SER A 85 9.62 3.29 -3.59
C SER A 85 10.88 3.89 -4.21
N ARG A 86 11.06 3.77 -5.54
CA ARG A 86 12.23 4.34 -6.21
C ARG A 86 12.17 5.87 -6.21
N LYS A 87 10.99 6.47 -6.34
CA LYS A 87 10.83 7.92 -6.17
C LYS A 87 11.11 8.32 -4.72
N GLY A 88 10.58 7.60 -3.74
CA GLY A 88 10.84 7.83 -2.32
C GLY A 88 12.32 7.85 -1.98
N LYS A 89 13.05 6.81 -2.42
CA LYS A 89 14.50 6.73 -2.28
C LYS A 89 15.22 7.94 -2.87
N ASN A 90 14.81 8.38 -4.06
CA ASN A 90 15.42 9.51 -4.74
C ASN A 90 15.10 10.84 -4.03
N ILE A 91 13.87 11.04 -3.56
CA ILE A 91 13.49 12.22 -2.77
C ILE A 91 14.35 12.27 -1.51
N PHE A 92 14.45 11.18 -0.77
CA PHE A 92 15.28 11.16 0.44
C PHE A 92 16.74 11.45 0.11
N LYS A 93 17.33 10.74 -0.87
CA LYS A 93 18.75 10.84 -1.20
C LYS A 93 19.16 12.22 -1.70
N TYR A 94 18.36 12.86 -2.54
CA TYR A 94 18.72 14.11 -3.22
C TYR A 94 18.13 15.36 -2.58
N VAL A 95 17.06 15.23 -1.79
CA VAL A 95 16.37 16.37 -1.19
C VAL A 95 16.55 16.39 0.33
N LEU A 96 16.27 15.28 1.01
CA LEU A 96 16.23 15.26 2.49
C LEU A 96 17.59 14.97 3.14
N LYS A 97 18.48 14.27 2.44
CA LYS A 97 19.72 13.70 2.99
C LYS A 97 20.61 14.72 3.69
N GLU A 98 20.78 15.91 3.10
CA GLU A 98 21.69 16.94 3.65
C GLU A 98 21.20 17.43 5.02
N ASP A 99 19.89 17.59 5.17
CA ASP A 99 19.28 18.03 6.43
C ASP A 99 19.07 16.89 7.43
N CYS A 100 18.85 15.66 6.95
CA CYS A 100 18.71 14.47 7.78
C CYS A 100 20.04 13.92 8.31
N ASN A 101 21.18 14.29 7.70
CA ASN A 101 22.53 13.80 8.07
C ASN A 101 22.69 12.26 8.13
N MET A 102 21.85 11.51 7.39
CA MET A 102 21.91 10.04 7.32
C MET A 102 21.50 9.53 5.94
N SER A 103 21.82 8.27 5.65
CA SER A 103 21.34 7.63 4.41
C SER A 103 19.85 7.28 4.52
N ALA A 104 19.20 7.14 3.37
CA ALA A 104 17.79 6.77 3.30
C ALA A 104 17.51 5.40 3.96
N PHE A 105 18.41 4.43 3.78
CA PHE A 105 18.32 3.11 4.41
C PHE A 105 18.45 3.19 5.94
N LYS A 106 19.45 3.93 6.46
CA LYS A 106 19.61 4.13 7.91
C LYS A 106 18.41 4.83 8.55
N PHE A 107 17.70 5.66 7.77
CA PHE A 107 16.45 6.26 8.23
C PHE A 107 15.31 5.25 8.25
N ALA A 108 15.17 4.45 7.19
CA ALA A 108 14.14 3.41 7.09
C ALA A 108 14.27 2.36 8.21
N GLU A 109 15.50 1.95 8.54
CA GLU A 109 15.85 1.01 9.61
C GLU A 109 15.52 1.50 11.04
N LYS A 110 15.11 2.76 11.21
CA LYS A 110 14.70 3.29 12.53
C LYS A 110 13.38 2.70 13.04
N HIS A 111 12.56 2.19 12.13
CA HIS A 111 11.27 1.60 12.42
C HIS A 111 11.15 0.29 11.62
N SER A 112 10.59 -0.73 12.25
CA SER A 112 10.18 -1.98 11.62
C SER A 112 9.03 -1.75 10.62
N GLN A 113 8.75 -2.74 9.76
CA GLN A 113 7.60 -2.69 8.85
C GLN A 113 6.28 -2.53 9.59
N GLU A 114 6.12 -3.22 10.73
CA GLU A 114 4.99 -3.09 11.65
C GLU A 114 4.80 -1.64 12.08
N GLU A 115 5.87 -1.01 12.57
CA GLU A 115 5.84 0.39 13.02
C GLU A 115 5.57 1.34 11.85
N TRP A 116 6.12 1.09 10.66
CA TRP A 116 5.82 1.89 9.48
C TRP A 116 4.33 1.82 9.11
N ILE A 117 3.71 0.63 9.15
CA ILE A 117 2.27 0.48 8.93
C ILE A 117 1.49 1.31 9.95
N GLU A 118 1.82 1.22 11.24
CA GLU A 118 1.17 2.02 12.29
C GLU A 118 1.35 3.53 12.06
N ILE A 119 2.56 3.96 11.69
CA ILE A 119 2.86 5.36 11.38
C ILE A 119 2.00 5.85 10.21
N LEU A 120 1.82 5.02 9.17
CA LEU A 120 0.96 5.36 8.04
C LEU A 120 -0.52 5.44 8.43
N GLU A 121 -1.03 4.42 9.14
CA GLU A 121 -2.43 4.38 9.57
C GLU A 121 -2.81 5.57 10.46
N ASN A 122 -1.87 6.03 11.28
CA ASN A 122 -2.02 7.23 12.11
C ASN A 122 -1.74 8.54 11.37
N ASN A 123 -1.42 8.51 10.06
CA ASN A 123 -1.03 9.66 9.24
C ASN A 123 0.19 10.44 9.77
N LYS A 124 1.14 9.74 10.39
CA LYS A 124 2.30 10.33 11.09
C LYS A 124 3.62 10.31 10.32
N VAL A 125 3.65 9.80 9.10
CA VAL A 125 4.89 9.69 8.29
C VAL A 125 5.67 11.01 8.24
N LYS A 126 4.96 12.11 7.99
CA LYS A 126 5.56 13.46 7.92
C LYS A 126 6.12 13.92 9.28
N GLU A 127 5.38 13.68 10.36
CA GLU A 127 5.78 14.01 11.73
C GLU A 127 7.07 13.26 12.10
N THR A 128 7.12 11.94 11.84
CA THR A 128 8.31 11.11 12.07
C THR A 128 9.55 11.62 11.32
N ILE A 129 9.39 12.08 10.08
CA ILE A 129 10.47 12.70 9.31
C ILE A 129 10.95 13.99 9.99
N PHE A 130 10.04 14.83 10.47
CA PHE A 130 10.39 16.12 11.07
C PHE A 130 11.03 15.96 12.45
N GLU A 131 10.60 14.99 13.24
CA GLU A 131 11.21 14.66 14.52
C GLU A 131 12.67 14.24 14.36
N THR A 132 12.98 13.50 13.29
CA THR A 132 14.36 13.08 13.00
C THR A 132 15.15 14.18 12.25
N CYS A 133 14.50 14.92 11.36
CA CYS A 133 15.11 15.89 10.46
C CYS A 133 14.35 17.24 10.52
N PRO A 134 14.50 18.02 11.60
CA PRO A 134 13.67 19.21 11.83
C PRO A 134 13.82 20.28 10.74
N ASN A 135 14.99 20.38 10.10
CA ASN A 135 15.23 21.36 9.03
C ASN A 135 14.38 21.10 7.76
N VAL A 136 13.94 19.85 7.56
CA VAL A 136 13.14 19.43 6.39
C VAL A 136 11.76 20.08 6.39
N GLU A 137 11.21 20.41 7.56
CA GLU A 137 9.86 20.97 7.71
C GLU A 137 9.62 22.20 6.82
N ASN A 138 10.65 23.02 6.60
CA ASN A 138 10.56 24.27 5.86
C ASN A 138 10.31 24.11 4.35
N TYR A 139 10.61 22.95 3.76
CA TYR A 139 10.53 22.74 2.31
C TYR A 139 9.85 21.41 1.92
N TYR A 140 9.41 20.63 2.90
CA TYR A 140 8.71 19.38 2.66
C TYR A 140 7.44 19.59 1.83
N GLN A 141 7.19 18.69 0.86
CA GLN A 141 5.96 18.70 0.07
C GLN A 141 5.12 17.46 0.39
N ASP A 142 3.84 17.66 0.70
CA ASP A 142 2.94 16.57 1.12
C ASP A 142 2.82 15.45 0.10
N LYS A 143 2.96 15.78 -1.20
CA LYS A 143 2.96 14.81 -2.31
C LYS A 143 4.11 13.79 -2.24
N TRP A 144 5.13 14.04 -1.43
CA TRP A 144 6.25 13.11 -1.24
C TRP A 144 5.94 12.01 -0.23
N THR A 145 4.91 12.19 0.59
CA THR A 145 4.66 11.33 1.76
C THR A 145 4.45 9.88 1.38
N ASP A 146 3.62 9.61 0.36
CA ASP A 146 3.32 8.24 -0.05
C ASP A 146 4.53 7.54 -0.67
N ASP A 147 5.28 8.24 -1.53
CA ASP A 147 6.51 7.73 -2.13
C ASP A 147 7.58 7.44 -1.05
N LEU A 148 7.76 8.37 -0.10
CA LEU A 148 8.71 8.23 1.00
C LEU A 148 8.34 7.08 1.93
N TYR A 149 7.07 6.99 2.33
CA TYR A 149 6.55 5.87 3.11
C TYR A 149 6.83 4.54 2.42
N GLN A 150 6.49 4.43 1.13
CA GLN A 150 6.67 3.19 0.37
C GLN A 150 8.12 2.73 0.44
N PHE A 151 9.05 3.67 0.23
CA PHE A 151 10.48 3.37 0.33
C PHE A 151 10.88 2.92 1.73
N PHE A 152 10.43 3.60 2.79
CA PHE A 152 10.81 3.24 4.16
C PHE A 152 10.27 1.87 4.57
N TYR A 153 9.02 1.58 4.23
CA TYR A 153 8.41 0.28 4.47
C TYR A 153 9.20 -0.84 3.79
N GLU A 154 9.50 -0.72 2.50
CA GLU A 154 10.28 -1.72 1.77
C GLU A 154 11.72 -1.84 2.29
N ALA A 155 12.38 -0.71 2.54
CA ALA A 155 13.78 -0.67 2.97
C ALA A 155 13.99 -1.04 4.45
N SER A 156 12.92 -1.10 5.25
CA SER A 156 12.96 -1.62 6.63
C SER A 156 12.99 -3.14 6.68
N ASN A 157 12.83 -3.83 5.54
CA ASN A 157 13.02 -5.27 5.47
C ASN A 157 14.51 -5.61 5.50
N GLU A 158 14.97 -6.24 6.57
CA GLU A 158 16.37 -6.68 6.73
C GLU A 158 16.78 -7.73 5.66
N ASP A 159 15.81 -8.39 5.01
CA ASP A 159 16.05 -9.51 4.10
C ASP A 159 16.22 -9.15 2.61
N GLU A 160 16.07 -7.87 2.22
CA GLU A 160 16.11 -7.45 0.81
C GLU A 160 16.99 -6.23 0.53
N ILE A 161 18.09 -6.06 1.28
CA ILE A 161 19.15 -5.13 0.90
C ILE A 161 20.11 -5.88 -0.03
N PRO A 162 20.10 -5.65 -1.36
CA PRO A 162 21.20 -6.14 -2.18
C PRO A 162 22.47 -5.42 -1.73
N GLU A 163 23.35 -6.18 -1.08
CA GLU A 163 24.73 -5.77 -0.79
C GLU A 163 25.33 -5.20 -2.08
N CYS A 164 25.78 -3.95 -2.02
CA CYS A 164 26.58 -3.30 -3.06
C CYS A 164 28.02 -3.20 -2.60
#